data_AF-A0A9Q9BNP5-F1
#
_entry.id   AF-A0A9Q9BNP5-F1
#
_cell.length_a   1.000
_cell.length_b   1.000
_cell.length_c   1.000
_cell.angle_alpha   90.00
_cell.angle_beta   90.00
_cell.angle_gamma   90.00
#
_symmetry.space_group_name_H-M   'P 1'
#
loop_
_entity.id
_entity.type
_entity.pdbx_description
1 polymer ?
#
loop_
_entity_poly.entity_id
_entity_poly.type
_entity_poly.pdbx_seq_one_letter_code
_entity_poly.pdbx_strand_id
1 'polypeptide(L)'
;MMDKIEIEKLLKKITHETENLPPGMIARAKIQGHSISVYRSNKVMIQGRDADNLAAELLGALPAEQQEPKQMTLAYDQYNCIGSDEAGSGDYFGPMTVVASYVSKQHAEILKLLGVMDSKNLKDPKIVELAEQIIPLLPHSLLVLDNPKYNQQKARGWSQVKMKAVLHNQAIHNVLNKIDTKPDYIVIDQFAVQGVYENYALTPIPERARTRFETKGESKSIAIAASSIIARYAFIKQMDKIEQAAGLEIVKGAGAKVDLQAAKIIERRSLDYLDSVTKKDFKNRAKAINLVERKRS
;
A
#
# COMPACT_ATOMS: atom_id res chain seq x y z
N MET A 1 22.58 3.95 -4.04
CA MET A 1 22.24 5.39 -3.82
C MET A 1 23.47 6.20 -4.18
N MET A 2 23.32 7.40 -4.75
CA MET A 2 24.47 8.25 -5.07
C MET A 2 24.94 8.99 -3.83
N ASP A 3 26.23 9.35 -3.78
CA ASP A 3 26.71 10.24 -2.74
C ASP A 3 26.28 11.71 -3.02
N LYS A 4 26.39 12.60 -2.01
CA LYS A 4 26.01 14.01 -2.18
C LYS A 4 26.87 14.74 -3.20
N ILE A 5 28.16 14.39 -3.31
CA ILE A 5 29.13 15.03 -4.20
C ILE A 5 28.82 14.67 -5.65
N GLU A 6 28.45 13.43 -5.93
CA GLU A 6 28.00 12.93 -7.22
C GLU A 6 26.70 13.60 -7.66
N ILE A 7 25.76 13.80 -6.73
CA ILE A 7 24.51 14.53 -7.02
C ILE A 7 24.80 15.99 -7.35
N GLU A 8 25.68 16.66 -6.61
CA GLU A 8 26.08 18.04 -6.92
C GLU A 8 26.77 18.13 -8.28
N LYS A 9 27.65 17.18 -8.61
CA LYS A 9 28.29 17.07 -9.93
C LYS A 9 27.25 16.86 -11.04
N LEU A 10 26.27 15.99 -10.82
CA LEU A 10 25.18 15.74 -11.76
C LEU A 10 24.35 17.00 -11.99
N LEU A 11 23.91 17.67 -10.91
CA LEU A 11 23.11 18.89 -10.99
C LEU A 11 23.85 20.05 -11.67
N LYS A 12 25.19 20.11 -11.58
CA LYS A 12 26.00 21.08 -12.34
C LYS A 12 26.07 20.77 -13.84
N LYS A 13 25.91 19.52 -14.25
CA LYS A 13 25.96 19.10 -15.66
C LYS A 13 24.62 19.22 -16.38
N ILE A 14 23.51 19.36 -15.64
CA ILE A 14 22.16 19.33 -16.21
C ILE A 14 21.38 20.59 -15.90
N THR A 15 20.65 21.09 -16.89
CA THR A 15 19.62 22.12 -16.66
C THR A 15 18.44 21.49 -15.92
N HIS A 16 18.10 22.05 -14.76
CA HIS A 16 17.09 21.48 -13.87
C HIS A 16 16.19 22.56 -13.25
N GLU A 17 14.98 22.15 -12.88
CA GLU A 17 13.97 22.92 -12.17
C GLU A 17 13.97 22.52 -10.69
N THR A 18 13.82 23.51 -9.81
CA THR A 18 13.73 23.32 -8.35
C THR A 18 12.37 23.76 -7.77
N GLU A 19 11.51 24.34 -8.61
CA GLU A 19 10.19 24.86 -8.22
C GLU A 19 9.07 23.87 -8.56
N ASN A 20 7.94 23.96 -7.84
CA ASN A 20 6.74 23.13 -8.06
C ASN A 20 7.00 21.61 -8.06
N LEU A 21 7.92 21.15 -7.21
CA LEU A 21 8.31 19.76 -7.11
C LEU A 21 7.40 18.94 -6.16
N PRO A 22 7.20 17.64 -6.43
CA PRO A 22 6.55 16.72 -5.48
C PRO A 22 7.28 16.65 -4.12
N PRO A 23 6.59 16.35 -3.01
CA PRO A 23 7.21 16.24 -1.69
C PRO A 23 8.42 15.29 -1.68
N GLY A 24 9.56 15.77 -1.18
CA GLY A 24 10.81 15.00 -1.07
C GLY A 24 11.72 15.04 -2.30
N MET A 25 11.26 15.58 -3.43
CA MET A 25 12.09 15.87 -4.60
C MET A 25 12.81 17.20 -4.42
N ILE A 26 14.08 17.28 -4.85
CA ILE A 26 14.92 18.49 -4.76
C ILE A 26 15.24 19.11 -6.12
N ALA A 27 15.22 18.31 -7.18
CA ALA A 27 15.44 18.79 -8.53
C ALA A 27 14.76 17.86 -9.53
N ARG A 28 14.32 18.44 -10.65
CA ARG A 28 13.80 17.72 -11.80
C ARG A 28 14.44 18.25 -13.08
N ALA A 29 14.83 17.36 -13.99
CA ALA A 29 15.33 17.76 -15.31
C ALA A 29 14.66 16.96 -16.42
N LYS A 30 14.66 17.52 -17.63
CA LYS A 30 14.29 16.80 -18.86
C LYS A 30 15.43 16.90 -19.85
N ILE A 31 15.94 15.76 -20.29
CA ILE A 31 17.07 15.66 -21.24
C ILE A 31 16.73 14.61 -22.28
N GLN A 32 16.76 14.96 -23.57
CA GLN A 32 16.60 14.00 -24.67
C GLN A 32 15.37 13.07 -24.49
N GLY A 33 14.22 13.63 -24.08
CA GLY A 33 12.99 12.85 -23.85
C GLY A 33 12.94 12.06 -22.54
N HIS A 34 13.99 12.07 -21.73
CA HIS A 34 14.05 11.45 -20.41
C HIS A 34 13.66 12.44 -19.32
N SER A 35 13.01 11.95 -18.26
CA SER A 35 12.74 12.68 -17.02
C SER A 35 13.71 12.22 -15.93
N ILE A 36 14.47 13.15 -15.37
CA ILE A 36 15.38 12.92 -14.24
C ILE A 36 14.77 13.54 -13.00
N SER A 37 14.69 12.79 -11.90
CA SER A 37 14.17 13.24 -10.60
C SER A 37 15.18 12.94 -9.50
N VAL A 38 15.56 13.95 -8.74
CA VAL A 38 16.51 13.84 -7.61
C VAL A 38 15.76 14.04 -6.31
N TYR A 39 15.98 13.16 -5.34
CA TYR A 39 15.29 13.16 -4.04
C TYR A 39 16.23 13.51 -2.89
N ARG A 40 15.68 14.04 -1.79
CA ARG A 40 16.41 14.32 -0.53
C ARG A 40 17.10 13.09 0.07
N SER A 41 16.64 11.90 -0.30
CA SER A 41 17.25 10.62 0.11
C SER A 41 18.48 10.24 -0.72
N ASN A 42 19.02 11.14 -1.55
CA ASN A 42 20.08 10.87 -2.53
C ASN A 42 19.72 9.80 -3.58
N LYS A 43 18.43 9.57 -3.80
CA LYS A 43 17.94 8.75 -4.91
C LYS A 43 17.86 9.63 -6.15
N VAL A 44 18.43 9.17 -7.25
CA VAL A 44 18.25 9.74 -8.59
C VAL A 44 17.45 8.73 -9.42
N MET A 45 16.39 9.20 -10.07
CA MET A 45 15.53 8.37 -10.91
C MET A 45 15.53 8.93 -12.33
N ILE A 46 15.97 8.14 -13.30
CA ILE A 46 15.96 8.47 -14.72
C ILE A 46 14.87 7.61 -15.37
N GLN A 47 13.95 8.25 -16.10
CA GLN A 47 12.82 7.59 -16.74
C GLN A 47 12.76 8.00 -18.21
N GLY A 48 12.72 7.03 -19.11
CA GLY A 48 12.68 7.26 -20.56
C GLY A 48 13.03 5.97 -21.29
N ARG A 49 12.92 5.99 -22.62
CA ARG A 49 13.36 4.87 -23.46
C ARG A 49 14.88 4.88 -23.51
N ASP A 50 15.51 3.75 -23.16
CA ASP A 50 16.98 3.61 -23.08
C ASP A 50 17.63 4.44 -21.95
N ALA A 51 16.92 4.56 -20.82
CA ALA A 51 17.38 5.31 -19.64
C ALA A 51 18.77 4.90 -19.11
N ASP A 52 19.17 3.65 -19.29
CA ASP A 52 20.48 3.14 -18.88
C ASP A 52 21.62 3.79 -19.69
N ASN A 53 21.40 4.08 -20.99
CA ASN A 53 22.39 4.76 -21.83
C ASN A 53 22.62 6.19 -21.35
N LEU A 54 21.53 6.92 -21.05
CA LEU A 54 21.62 8.26 -20.51
C LEU A 54 22.26 8.27 -19.12
N ALA A 55 21.98 7.27 -18.28
CA ALA A 55 22.62 7.11 -16.99
C ALA A 55 24.14 6.93 -17.14
N ALA A 56 24.57 6.08 -18.06
CA ALA A 56 25.98 5.87 -18.37
C ALA A 56 26.67 7.15 -18.89
N GLU A 57 26.02 7.91 -19.78
CA GLU A 57 26.53 9.16 -20.32
C GLU A 57 26.73 10.24 -19.23
N LEU A 58 25.73 10.43 -18.36
CA LEU A 58 25.77 11.47 -17.33
C LEU A 58 26.75 11.16 -16.20
N LEU A 59 26.85 9.88 -15.83
CA LEU A 59 27.61 9.41 -14.67
C LEU A 59 29.00 8.88 -15.03
N GLY A 60 29.31 8.65 -16.30
CA GLY A 60 30.62 8.18 -16.78
C GLY A 60 30.89 6.69 -16.53
N ALA A 61 30.02 6.03 -15.76
CA ALA A 61 29.89 4.59 -15.59
C ALA A 61 28.49 4.32 -15.05
N LEU A 62 27.86 3.22 -15.46
CA LEU A 62 26.74 2.70 -14.68
C LEU A 62 27.30 2.36 -13.30
N PRO A 63 26.72 2.84 -12.19
CA PRO A 63 27.09 2.29 -10.89
C PRO A 63 26.90 0.79 -11.01
N ALA A 64 27.96 0.02 -10.71
CA ALA A 64 27.86 -1.42 -10.60
C ALA A 64 26.60 -1.72 -9.79
N GLU A 65 25.73 -2.62 -10.28
CA GLU A 65 24.64 -3.11 -9.45
C GLU A 65 25.26 -3.49 -8.11
N GLN A 66 25.00 -2.68 -7.09
CA GLN A 66 25.23 -3.10 -5.73
C GLN A 66 24.26 -4.27 -5.61
N GLN A 67 24.77 -5.48 -5.82
CA GLN A 67 24.09 -6.68 -5.41
C GLN A 67 23.83 -6.44 -3.94
N GLU A 68 22.58 -6.11 -3.60
CA GLU A 68 22.17 -6.13 -2.21
C GLU A 68 22.68 -7.46 -1.67
N PRO A 69 23.43 -7.46 -0.55
CA PRO A 69 23.96 -8.70 -0.01
C PRO A 69 22.80 -9.68 0.01
N LYS A 70 22.95 -10.84 -0.64
CA LYS A 70 21.93 -11.89 -0.68
C LYS A 70 21.49 -12.14 0.76
N GLN A 71 20.44 -11.45 1.19
CA GLN A 71 19.85 -11.69 2.49
C GLN A 71 19.38 -13.13 2.39
N MET A 72 19.91 -13.99 3.25
CA MET A 72 19.31 -15.30 3.46
C MET A 72 17.84 -15.04 3.73
N THR A 73 16.99 -15.33 2.75
CA THR A 73 15.55 -15.23 2.89
C THR A 73 15.16 -16.24 3.96
N LEU A 74 14.83 -15.73 5.14
CA LEU A 74 14.37 -16.58 6.23
C LEU A 74 13.11 -17.31 5.76
N ALA A 75 13.07 -18.62 5.92
CA ALA A 75 11.90 -19.42 5.59
C ALA A 75 10.84 -19.24 6.69
N TYR A 76 10.14 -18.10 6.69
CA TYR A 76 9.19 -17.71 7.74
C TYR A 76 8.13 -18.78 8.00
N ASP A 77 7.72 -19.53 6.97
CA ASP A 77 6.73 -20.59 7.05
C ASP A 77 7.15 -21.77 7.96
N GLN A 78 8.43 -21.87 8.34
CA GLN A 78 8.92 -22.88 9.28
C GLN A 78 8.75 -22.46 10.76
N TYR A 79 8.25 -21.25 11.01
CA TYR A 79 8.13 -20.63 12.32
C TYR A 79 6.69 -20.20 12.62
N ASN A 80 6.41 -19.92 13.88
CA ASN A 80 5.15 -19.30 14.28
C ASN A 80 5.21 -17.79 13.99
N CYS A 81 4.45 -17.32 13.02
CA CYS A 81 4.54 -15.96 12.54
C CYS A 81 3.24 -15.18 12.71
N ILE A 82 3.34 -13.90 13.03
CA ILE A 82 2.28 -12.94 12.73
C ILE A 82 2.62 -12.27 11.39
N GLY A 83 1.70 -12.28 10.45
CA GLY A 83 1.78 -11.47 9.23
C GLY A 83 0.82 -10.30 9.30
N SER A 84 1.09 -9.21 8.57
CA SER A 84 0.10 -8.14 8.38
C SER A 84 0.14 -7.57 6.96
N ASP A 85 -1.03 -7.22 6.44
CA ASP A 85 -1.21 -6.62 5.12
C ASP A 85 -2.48 -5.76 5.06
N GLU A 86 -2.66 -5.01 3.98
CA GLU A 86 -3.82 -4.16 3.75
C GLU A 86 -4.46 -4.29 2.36
N ALA A 87 -5.71 -3.86 2.25
CA ALA A 87 -6.41 -3.72 0.99
C ALA A 87 -7.20 -2.40 0.93
N GLY A 88 -7.57 -1.98 -0.29
CA GLY A 88 -8.37 -0.78 -0.53
C GLY A 88 -7.59 0.53 -0.49
N SER A 89 -6.27 0.52 -0.37
CA SER A 89 -5.45 1.73 -0.34
C SER A 89 -5.46 2.49 -1.67
N GLY A 90 -5.45 1.78 -2.79
CA GLY A 90 -5.47 2.36 -4.14
C GLY A 90 -6.87 2.63 -4.71
N ASP A 91 -7.92 2.24 -4.00
CA ASP A 91 -9.30 2.34 -4.47
C ASP A 91 -9.95 3.66 -4.05
N TYR A 92 -10.58 4.37 -4.99
CA TYR A 92 -11.27 5.62 -4.68
C TYR A 92 -12.51 5.39 -3.81
N PHE A 93 -13.32 4.41 -4.20
CA PHE A 93 -14.47 3.94 -3.43
C PHE A 93 -14.04 3.00 -2.31
N GLY A 94 -14.79 3.02 -1.22
CA GLY A 94 -14.65 2.07 -0.13
C GLY A 94 -13.50 2.36 0.82
N PRO A 95 -13.40 1.53 1.88
CA PRO A 95 -12.51 1.77 3.01
C PRO A 95 -11.06 1.41 2.70
N MET A 96 -10.20 1.58 3.69
CA MET A 96 -8.95 0.83 3.81
C MET A 96 -9.14 -0.24 4.88
N THR A 97 -8.78 -1.49 4.57
CA THR A 97 -8.86 -2.62 5.50
C THR A 97 -7.47 -3.14 5.80
N VAL A 98 -7.12 -3.26 7.07
CA VAL A 98 -5.81 -3.78 7.52
C VAL A 98 -6.06 -5.01 8.37
N VAL A 99 -5.29 -6.07 8.11
CA VAL A 99 -5.38 -7.31 8.85
C VAL A 99 -4.00 -7.71 9.36
N ALA A 100 -3.97 -8.24 10.58
CA ALA A 100 -2.88 -9.08 11.04
C ALA A 100 -3.42 -10.47 11.39
N SER A 101 -2.65 -11.52 11.11
CA SER A 101 -3.01 -12.92 11.38
C SER A 101 -1.85 -13.68 11.98
N TYR A 102 -2.11 -14.48 13.01
CA TYR A 102 -1.16 -15.45 13.54
C TYR A 102 -1.29 -16.77 12.80
N VAL A 103 -0.17 -17.27 12.30
CA VAL A 103 -0.05 -18.56 11.62
C VAL A 103 1.01 -19.39 12.33
N SER A 104 0.60 -20.51 12.90
CA SER A 104 1.53 -21.49 13.46
C SER A 104 2.21 -22.27 12.35
N LYS A 105 3.33 -22.94 12.66
CA LYS A 105 3.99 -23.85 11.72
C LYS A 105 3.04 -24.91 11.13
N GLN A 106 2.11 -25.44 11.94
CA GLN A 106 1.13 -26.43 11.48
C GLN A 106 0.11 -25.80 10.53
N HIS A 107 -0.41 -24.63 10.87
CA HIS A 107 -1.35 -23.91 10.00
C HIS A 107 -0.68 -23.46 8.70
N ALA A 108 0.62 -23.13 8.70
CA ALA A 108 1.36 -22.81 7.49
C ALA A 108 1.27 -23.94 6.45
N GLU A 109 1.45 -25.20 6.86
CA GLU A 109 1.32 -26.34 5.95
C GLU A 109 -0.12 -26.53 5.44
N ILE A 110 -1.12 -26.35 6.29
CA ILE A 110 -2.54 -26.40 5.89
C ILE A 110 -2.84 -25.31 4.85
N LEU A 111 -2.39 -24.08 5.08
CA LEU A 111 -2.62 -22.95 4.17
C LEU A 111 -1.96 -23.18 2.80
N LYS A 112 -0.77 -23.80 2.75
CA LYS A 112 -0.13 -24.20 1.49
C LYS A 112 -0.99 -25.20 0.72
N LEU A 113 -1.57 -26.19 1.40
CA LEU A 113 -2.47 -27.17 0.78
C LEU A 113 -3.78 -26.54 0.27
N LEU A 114 -4.29 -25.52 0.97
CA LEU A 114 -5.45 -24.75 0.52
C LEU A 114 -5.14 -23.86 -0.70
N GLY A 115 -3.87 -23.72 -1.08
CA GLY A 115 -3.44 -22.85 -2.18
C GLY A 115 -3.35 -21.38 -1.79
N VAL A 116 -3.12 -21.09 -0.51
CA VAL A 116 -2.77 -19.73 -0.07
C VAL A 116 -1.41 -19.36 -0.64
N MET A 117 -1.42 -18.37 -1.51
CA MET A 117 -0.24 -17.83 -2.19
C MET A 117 -0.41 -16.31 -2.34
N ASP A 118 0.55 -15.65 -3.00
CA ASP A 118 0.48 -14.21 -3.32
C ASP A 118 -0.90 -13.88 -3.91
N SER A 119 -1.62 -13.01 -3.21
CA SER A 119 -3.04 -12.80 -3.49
C SER A 119 -3.24 -12.00 -4.76
N LYS A 120 -2.23 -11.26 -5.24
CA LYS A 120 -2.35 -10.24 -6.31
C LYS A 120 -2.95 -10.77 -7.60
N ASN A 121 -2.75 -12.05 -7.90
CA ASN A 121 -3.28 -12.69 -9.10
C ASN A 121 -4.61 -13.43 -8.89
N LEU A 122 -5.11 -13.49 -7.64
CA LEU A 122 -6.37 -14.14 -7.30
C LEU A 122 -7.56 -13.21 -7.59
N LYS A 123 -8.56 -13.78 -8.27
CA LYS A 123 -9.85 -13.13 -8.52
C LYS A 123 -10.72 -13.16 -7.27
N ASP A 124 -11.65 -12.21 -7.17
CA ASP A 124 -12.52 -12.04 -6.00
C ASP A 124 -13.26 -13.31 -5.56
N PRO A 125 -13.83 -14.16 -6.44
CA PRO A 125 -14.47 -15.39 -6.01
C PRO A 125 -13.51 -16.34 -5.27
N LYS A 126 -12.26 -16.44 -5.72
CA LYS A 126 -11.25 -17.27 -5.06
C LYS A 126 -10.79 -16.67 -3.74
N ILE A 127 -10.71 -15.34 -3.66
CA ILE A 127 -10.44 -14.64 -2.39
C ILE A 127 -11.52 -14.95 -1.36
N VAL A 128 -12.80 -14.88 -1.76
CA VAL A 128 -13.94 -15.19 -0.88
C VAL A 128 -13.87 -16.64 -0.42
N GLU A 129 -13.71 -17.58 -1.35
CA GLU A 129 -13.61 -19.02 -1.05
C GLU A 129 -12.47 -19.35 -0.07
N LEU A 130 -11.28 -18.76 -0.27
CA LEU A 130 -10.13 -18.98 0.61
C LEU A 130 -10.34 -18.31 1.97
N ALA A 131 -10.81 -17.06 2.00
CA ALA A 131 -11.00 -16.33 3.24
C ALA A 131 -12.01 -17.01 4.17
N GLU A 132 -13.11 -17.53 3.63
CA GLU A 132 -14.13 -18.26 4.39
C GLU A 132 -13.58 -19.53 5.06
N GLN A 133 -12.55 -20.16 4.46
CA GLN A 133 -11.84 -21.30 5.05
C GLN A 133 -10.79 -20.88 6.09
N ILE A 134 -10.10 -19.76 5.87
CA ILE A 134 -8.94 -19.33 6.69
C ILE A 134 -9.36 -18.58 7.96
N ILE A 135 -10.37 -17.70 7.86
CA ILE A 135 -10.89 -16.88 8.97
C ILE A 135 -11.20 -17.70 10.23
N PRO A 136 -11.90 -18.86 10.16
CA PRO A 136 -12.19 -19.65 11.35
C PRO A 136 -10.96 -20.38 11.92
N LEU A 137 -9.88 -20.54 11.16
CA LEU A 137 -8.68 -21.28 11.56
C LEU A 137 -7.66 -20.41 12.29
N LEU A 138 -7.56 -19.13 11.93
CA LEU A 138 -6.46 -18.27 12.36
C LEU A 138 -6.92 -17.21 13.37
N PRO A 139 -6.21 -17.03 14.50
CA PRO A 139 -6.33 -15.82 15.30
C PRO A 139 -5.92 -14.61 14.45
N HIS A 140 -6.85 -13.67 14.25
CA HIS A 140 -6.62 -12.48 13.42
C HIS A 140 -7.26 -11.23 14.01
N SER A 141 -6.82 -10.06 13.55
CA SER A 141 -7.43 -8.76 13.83
C SER A 141 -7.65 -8.02 12.54
N LEU A 142 -8.92 -7.74 12.22
CA LEU A 142 -9.33 -6.88 11.12
C LEU A 142 -9.65 -5.48 11.64
N LEU A 143 -9.02 -4.46 11.07
CA LEU A 143 -9.36 -3.06 11.28
C LEU A 143 -9.86 -2.45 9.96
N VAL A 144 -11.04 -1.83 10.02
CA VAL A 144 -11.64 -1.14 8.87
C VAL A 144 -11.61 0.36 9.12
N LEU A 145 -10.84 1.07 8.29
CA LEU A 145 -10.86 2.52 8.23
C LEU A 145 -11.90 2.94 7.17
N ASP A 146 -13.12 3.14 7.63
CA ASP A 146 -14.23 3.63 6.81
C ASP A 146 -13.94 4.99 6.16
N ASN A 147 -14.65 5.33 5.09
CA ASN A 147 -14.43 6.56 4.33
C ASN A 147 -14.60 7.83 5.20
N PRO A 148 -15.63 7.96 6.06
CA PRO A 148 -15.76 9.12 6.94
C PRO A 148 -14.53 9.31 7.84
N LYS A 149 -14.05 8.27 8.52
CA LYS A 149 -12.85 8.35 9.37
C LYS A 149 -11.59 8.58 8.55
N TYR A 150 -11.44 7.91 7.41
CA TYR A 150 -10.33 8.13 6.49
C TYR A 150 -10.24 9.62 6.11
N ASN A 151 -11.36 10.20 5.69
CA ASN A 151 -11.45 11.60 5.29
C ASN A 151 -11.18 12.55 6.47
N GLN A 152 -11.64 12.20 7.69
CA GLN A 152 -11.32 12.93 8.90
C GLN A 152 -9.81 12.93 9.19
N GLN A 153 -9.13 11.78 9.06
CA GLN A 153 -7.68 11.71 9.28
C GLN A 153 -6.91 12.46 8.18
N LYS A 154 -7.35 12.39 6.91
CA LYS A 154 -6.79 13.21 5.82
C LYS A 154 -6.90 14.71 6.12
N ALA A 155 -8.05 15.16 6.62
CA ALA A 155 -8.26 16.57 7.00
C ALA A 155 -7.34 17.01 8.16
N ARG A 156 -6.92 16.08 9.03
CA ARG A 156 -5.91 16.29 10.07
C ARG A 156 -4.47 16.24 9.56
N GLY A 157 -4.27 16.19 8.23
CA GLY A 157 -2.96 16.16 7.61
C GLY A 157 -2.26 14.79 7.63
N TRP A 158 -2.97 13.70 7.96
CA TRP A 158 -2.36 12.37 7.94
C TRP A 158 -2.12 11.90 6.51
N SER A 159 -0.92 11.34 6.28
CA SER A 159 -0.62 10.61 5.05
C SER A 159 -1.23 9.21 5.10
N GLN A 160 -1.43 8.61 3.93
CA GLN A 160 -1.87 7.22 3.85
C GLN A 160 -0.84 6.27 4.50
N VAL A 161 0.45 6.57 4.35
CA VAL A 161 1.54 5.84 5.01
C VAL A 161 1.39 5.88 6.54
N LYS A 162 1.04 7.04 7.11
CA LYS A 162 0.78 7.15 8.54
C LYS A 162 -0.44 6.33 8.97
N MET A 163 -1.55 6.42 8.23
CA MET A 163 -2.75 5.61 8.53
C MET A 163 -2.44 4.12 8.54
N LYS A 164 -1.71 3.64 7.51
CA LYS A 164 -1.25 2.25 7.44
C LYS A 164 -0.39 1.88 8.64
N ALA A 165 0.64 2.67 8.96
CA ALA A 165 1.53 2.38 10.10
C ALA A 165 0.76 2.24 11.42
N VAL A 166 -0.18 3.15 11.69
CA VAL A 166 -1.02 3.08 12.90
C VAL A 166 -1.88 1.82 12.91
N LEU A 167 -2.55 1.50 11.80
CA LEU A 167 -3.46 0.37 11.72
C LEU A 167 -2.73 -0.97 11.75
N HIS A 168 -1.60 -1.13 11.06
CA HIS A 168 -0.80 -2.35 11.12
C HIS A 168 -0.30 -2.59 12.55
N ASN A 169 0.22 -1.54 13.20
CA ASN A 169 0.72 -1.65 14.57
C ASN A 169 -0.38 -2.08 15.54
N GLN A 170 -1.57 -1.49 15.42
CA GLN A 170 -2.72 -1.85 16.23
C GLN A 170 -3.24 -3.26 15.93
N ALA A 171 -3.32 -3.66 14.66
CA ALA A 171 -3.79 -4.98 14.28
C ALA A 171 -2.87 -6.08 14.83
N ILE A 172 -1.55 -5.89 14.75
CA ILE A 172 -0.55 -6.80 15.33
C ILE A 172 -0.71 -6.87 16.85
N HIS A 173 -0.84 -5.73 17.53
CA HIS A 173 -1.06 -5.68 18.97
C HIS A 173 -2.32 -6.46 19.38
N ASN A 174 -3.41 -6.30 18.64
CA ASN A 174 -4.65 -7.04 18.90
C ASN A 174 -4.49 -8.55 18.72
N VAL A 175 -3.70 -9.00 17.74
CA VAL A 175 -3.42 -10.45 17.55
C VAL A 175 -2.57 -11.00 18.70
N LEU A 176 -1.55 -10.25 19.14
CA LEU A 176 -0.74 -10.66 20.30
C LEU A 176 -1.58 -10.87 21.56
N ASN A 177 -2.63 -10.07 21.76
CA ASN A 177 -3.56 -10.22 22.88
C ASN A 177 -4.56 -11.39 22.71
N LYS A 178 -4.59 -12.05 21.55
CA LYS A 178 -5.48 -13.20 21.25
C LYS A 178 -4.76 -14.54 21.25
N ILE A 179 -3.45 -14.56 21.43
CA ILE A 179 -2.63 -15.78 21.35
C ILE A 179 -1.93 -16.03 22.67
N ASP A 180 -1.89 -17.28 23.09
CA ASP A 180 -1.22 -17.69 24.33
C ASP A 180 0.29 -17.90 24.14
N THR A 181 0.71 -18.13 22.89
CA THR A 181 2.11 -18.39 22.54
C THR A 181 2.70 -17.18 21.83
N LYS A 182 3.89 -16.77 22.27
CA LYS A 182 4.64 -15.69 21.66
C LYS A 182 5.12 -16.10 20.25
N PRO A 183 4.94 -15.26 19.21
CA PRO A 183 5.40 -15.60 17.88
C PRO A 183 6.93 -15.58 17.81
N ASP A 184 7.49 -16.40 16.92
CA ASP A 184 8.91 -16.36 16.60
C ASP A 184 9.24 -15.05 15.86
N TYR A 185 8.41 -14.71 14.87
CA TYR A 185 8.55 -13.52 14.03
C TYR A 185 7.23 -12.79 13.83
N ILE A 186 7.34 -11.47 13.64
CA ILE A 186 6.27 -10.63 13.14
C ILE A 186 6.76 -10.06 11.81
N VAL A 187 6.02 -10.29 10.72
CA VAL A 187 6.43 -9.94 9.37
C VAL A 187 5.42 -8.97 8.78
N ILE A 188 5.90 -7.80 8.34
CA ILE A 188 5.09 -6.73 7.78
C ILE A 188 5.49 -6.54 6.32
N ASP A 189 4.52 -6.51 5.39
CA ASP A 189 4.83 -6.13 4.00
C ASP A 189 5.29 -4.67 3.95
N GLN A 190 6.50 -4.45 3.44
CA GLN A 190 7.16 -3.17 3.57
C GLN A 190 6.57 -2.12 2.64
N PHE A 191 5.69 -1.28 3.17
CA PHE A 191 5.14 -0.11 2.47
C PHE A 191 5.85 1.21 2.78
N ALA A 192 6.74 1.21 3.77
CA ALA A 192 7.57 2.34 4.15
C ALA A 192 8.89 1.83 4.73
N VAL A 193 9.93 2.65 4.68
CA VAL A 193 11.17 2.36 5.41
C VAL A 193 10.88 2.30 6.91
N GLN A 194 11.59 1.41 7.61
CA GLN A 194 11.32 1.08 9.01
C GLN A 194 11.25 2.31 9.94
N GLY A 195 12.20 3.25 9.84
CA GLY A 195 12.19 4.46 10.65
C GLY A 195 10.94 5.34 10.42
N VAL A 196 10.41 5.36 9.19
CA VAL A 196 9.16 6.09 8.89
C VAL A 196 7.96 5.38 9.49
N TYR A 197 7.92 4.05 9.42
CA TYR A 197 6.88 3.26 10.07
C TYR A 197 6.87 3.51 11.59
N GLU A 198 8.03 3.45 12.23
CA GLU A 198 8.20 3.67 13.67
C GLU A 198 7.79 5.08 14.10
N ASN A 199 8.19 6.10 13.35
CA ASN A 199 7.81 7.48 13.63
C ASN A 199 6.29 7.72 13.50
N TYR A 200 5.60 6.93 12.67
CA TYR A 200 4.17 7.05 12.46
C TYR A 200 3.33 6.14 13.34
N ALA A 201 3.89 5.03 13.81
CA ALA A 201 3.25 4.19 14.80
C ALA A 201 2.98 5.03 16.05
N LEU A 202 1.70 5.21 16.41
CA LEU A 202 1.32 5.98 17.60
C LEU A 202 1.68 5.27 18.92
N THR A 203 2.09 4.01 18.82
CA THR A 203 2.50 3.16 19.93
C THR A 203 3.81 2.45 19.58
N PRO A 204 4.60 1.99 20.58
CA PRO A 204 5.80 1.22 20.31
C PRO A 204 5.51 0.01 19.42
N ILE A 205 6.49 -0.38 18.61
CA ILE A 205 6.35 -1.56 17.75
C ILE A 205 6.22 -2.81 18.63
N PRO A 206 5.15 -3.61 18.49
CA PRO A 206 4.99 -4.84 19.24
C PRO A 206 6.16 -5.78 18.95
N GLU A 207 6.74 -6.35 20.01
CA GLU A 207 7.83 -7.31 19.90
C GLU A 207 8.95 -6.85 18.95
N ARG A 208 9.40 -5.60 19.09
CA ARG A 208 10.33 -4.92 18.16
C ARG A 208 11.54 -5.75 17.70
N ALA A 209 12.09 -6.59 18.59
CA ALA A 209 13.23 -7.47 18.29
C ALA A 209 12.90 -8.62 17.30
N ARG A 210 11.62 -9.00 17.21
CA ARG A 210 11.06 -10.06 16.36
C ARG A 210 10.38 -9.53 15.10
N THR A 211 10.09 -8.24 15.07
CA THR A 211 9.46 -7.58 13.92
C THR A 211 10.43 -7.37 12.77
N ARG A 212 10.02 -7.79 11.58
CA ARG A 212 10.75 -7.71 10.30
C ARG A 212 9.88 -7.02 9.26
N PHE A 213 10.51 -6.16 8.47
CA PHE A 213 9.88 -5.47 7.34
C PHE A 213 10.45 -6.07 6.07
N GLU A 214 9.60 -6.72 5.29
CA GLU A 214 10.01 -7.48 4.11
C GLU A 214 9.46 -6.87 2.84
N THR A 215 10.30 -6.68 1.84
CA THR A 215 9.84 -6.39 0.48
C THR A 215 9.30 -7.68 -0.14
N LYS A 216 8.15 -7.58 -0.83
CA LYS A 216 7.42 -8.72 -1.40
C LYS A 216 7.05 -9.75 -0.31
N GLY A 217 6.58 -9.26 0.84
CA GLY A 217 6.36 -10.06 2.04
C GLY A 217 5.48 -11.28 1.84
N GLU A 218 4.43 -11.18 1.01
CA GLU A 218 3.52 -12.28 0.67
C GLU A 218 4.24 -13.50 0.06
N SER A 219 5.31 -13.28 -0.72
CA SER A 219 6.11 -14.35 -1.33
C SER A 219 7.07 -15.02 -0.34
N LYS A 220 7.34 -14.37 0.80
CA LYS A 220 8.29 -14.82 1.82
C LYS A 220 7.61 -15.40 3.06
N SER A 221 6.35 -15.02 3.33
CA SER A 221 5.62 -15.42 4.52
C SER A 221 4.15 -15.68 4.19
N ILE A 222 3.71 -16.91 4.41
CA ILE A 222 2.32 -17.30 4.26
C ILE A 222 1.39 -16.58 5.25
N ALA A 223 1.93 -16.08 6.37
CA ALA A 223 1.18 -15.28 7.32
C ALA A 223 0.79 -13.90 6.73
N ILE A 224 1.66 -13.31 5.91
CA ILE A 224 1.33 -12.09 5.15
C ILE A 224 0.31 -12.43 4.07
N ALA A 225 0.51 -13.51 3.31
CA ALA A 225 -0.45 -13.94 2.28
C ALA A 225 -1.86 -14.20 2.86
N ALA A 226 -1.96 -14.87 4.01
CA ALA A 226 -3.22 -15.09 4.71
C ALA A 226 -3.87 -13.76 5.13
N SER A 227 -3.09 -12.83 5.68
CA SER A 227 -3.58 -11.51 6.06
C SER A 227 -4.05 -10.70 4.85
N SER A 228 -3.36 -10.81 3.71
CA SER A 228 -3.73 -10.21 2.42
C SER A 228 -5.09 -10.70 1.93
N ILE A 229 -5.30 -12.03 1.96
CA ILE A 229 -6.58 -12.65 1.58
C ILE A 229 -7.71 -12.15 2.47
N ILE A 230 -7.53 -12.15 3.79
CA ILE A 230 -8.56 -11.69 4.73
C ILE A 230 -8.83 -10.19 4.56
N ALA A 231 -7.79 -9.37 4.34
CA ALA A 231 -7.94 -7.93 4.10
C ALA A 231 -8.72 -7.67 2.81
N ARG A 232 -8.39 -8.36 1.71
CA ARG A 232 -9.12 -8.25 0.45
C ARG A 232 -10.56 -8.74 0.56
N TYR A 233 -10.80 -9.83 1.27
CA TYR A 233 -12.15 -10.32 1.57
C TYR A 233 -12.96 -9.26 2.32
N ALA A 234 -12.39 -8.68 3.38
CA ALA A 234 -13.04 -7.62 4.13
C ALA A 234 -13.35 -6.40 3.24
N PHE A 235 -12.41 -5.99 2.38
CA PHE A 235 -12.63 -4.92 1.41
C PHE A 235 -13.78 -5.24 0.45
N ILE A 236 -13.83 -6.45 -0.14
CA ILE A 236 -14.92 -6.90 -1.01
C ILE A 236 -16.27 -6.78 -0.28
N LYS A 237 -16.38 -7.32 0.94
CA LYS A 237 -17.63 -7.25 1.72
C LYS A 237 -18.04 -5.82 2.09
N GLN A 238 -17.10 -4.88 2.20
CA GLN A 238 -17.42 -3.47 2.40
C GLN A 238 -17.88 -2.79 1.12
N MET A 239 -17.32 -3.18 -0.03
CA MET A 239 -17.79 -2.73 -1.34
C MET A 239 -19.22 -3.21 -1.60
N ASP A 240 -19.54 -4.48 -1.33
CA ASP A 240 -20.89 -5.04 -1.47
C ASP A 240 -21.92 -4.21 -0.68
N LYS A 241 -21.58 -3.76 0.53
CA LYS A 241 -22.45 -2.89 1.35
C LYS A 241 -22.67 -1.52 0.72
N ILE A 242 -21.63 -0.94 0.12
CA ILE A 242 -21.73 0.35 -0.58
C ILE A 242 -22.61 0.18 -1.82
N GLU A 243 -22.44 -0.90 -2.58
CA GLU A 243 -23.26 -1.21 -3.75
C GLU A 243 -24.75 -1.32 -3.39
N GLN A 244 -25.05 -2.06 -2.33
CA GLN A 244 -26.42 -2.21 -1.81
C GLN A 244 -27.01 -0.86 -1.38
N ALA A 245 -26.26 -0.06 -0.65
CA ALA A 245 -26.72 1.26 -0.19
C ALA A 245 -26.89 2.27 -1.34
N ALA A 246 -26.01 2.21 -2.35
CA ALA A 246 -26.06 3.10 -3.50
C ALA A 246 -27.15 2.70 -4.50
N GLY A 247 -27.46 1.41 -4.59
CA GLY A 247 -28.34 0.82 -5.60
C GLY A 247 -27.68 0.73 -6.97
N LEU A 248 -26.35 0.56 -7.01
CA LEU A 248 -25.56 0.40 -8.22
C LEU A 248 -24.26 -0.35 -7.92
N GLU A 249 -23.80 -1.17 -8.87
CA GLU A 249 -22.47 -1.81 -8.84
C GLU A 249 -21.37 -0.75 -8.76
N ILE A 250 -20.30 -0.96 -7.98
CA ILE A 250 -19.23 0.01 -7.74
C ILE A 250 -17.91 -0.50 -8.32
N VAL A 251 -17.34 0.29 -9.22
CA VAL A 251 -16.09 -0.05 -9.91
C VAL A 251 -14.91 0.23 -8.98
N LYS A 252 -14.07 -0.79 -8.78
CA LYS A 252 -12.80 -0.70 -8.03
C LYS A 252 -11.75 0.13 -8.77
N GLY A 253 -10.74 0.59 -8.02
CA GLY A 253 -9.60 1.37 -8.50
C GLY A 253 -9.88 2.88 -8.54
N ALA A 254 -9.15 3.57 -9.43
CA ALA A 254 -9.16 5.03 -9.54
C ALA A 254 -9.08 5.52 -11.01
N GLY A 255 -9.52 4.71 -11.97
CA GLY A 255 -9.47 5.02 -13.41
C GLY A 255 -10.62 5.89 -13.93
N ALA A 256 -10.65 6.14 -15.23
CA ALA A 256 -11.68 7.00 -15.86
C ALA A 256 -13.13 6.48 -15.66
N LYS A 257 -13.32 5.15 -15.60
CA LYS A 257 -14.65 4.56 -15.30
C LYS A 257 -15.15 4.95 -13.91
N VAL A 258 -14.23 5.07 -12.94
CA VAL A 258 -14.51 5.51 -11.57
C VAL A 258 -14.90 6.99 -11.54
N ASP A 259 -14.23 7.84 -12.33
CA ASP A 259 -14.59 9.26 -12.48
C ASP A 259 -16.04 9.42 -12.97
N LEU A 260 -16.43 8.67 -14.02
CA LEU A 260 -17.78 8.69 -14.58
C LEU A 260 -18.82 8.16 -13.59
N GLN A 261 -18.50 7.11 -12.85
CA GLN A 261 -19.41 6.55 -11.85
C GLN A 261 -19.61 7.50 -10.66
N ALA A 262 -18.54 8.15 -10.19
CA ALA A 262 -18.62 9.15 -9.15
C ALA A 262 -19.50 10.34 -9.57
N ALA A 263 -19.38 10.81 -10.82
CA ALA A 263 -20.27 11.84 -11.36
C ALA A 263 -21.75 11.40 -11.34
N LYS A 264 -22.05 10.16 -11.75
CA LYS A 264 -23.41 9.60 -11.68
C LYS A 264 -23.95 9.55 -10.24
N ILE A 265 -23.11 9.22 -9.26
CA ILE A 265 -23.51 9.20 -7.84
C ILE A 265 -23.82 10.61 -7.35
N ILE A 266 -23.02 11.62 -7.73
CA ILE A 266 -23.30 13.03 -7.39
C ILE A 266 -24.67 13.46 -7.96
N GLU A 267 -24.95 13.13 -9.23
CA GLU A 267 -26.23 13.49 -9.86
C GLU A 267 -27.44 12.80 -9.25
N ARG A 268 -27.33 11.51 -8.89
CA ARG A 268 -28.44 10.72 -8.36
C ARG A 268 -28.67 10.91 -6.86
N ARG A 269 -27.63 11.27 -6.13
CA ARG A 269 -27.64 11.42 -4.67
C ARG A 269 -27.14 12.82 -4.33
N SER A 270 -25.88 12.95 -3.92
CA SER A 270 -25.25 14.22 -3.58
C SER A 270 -23.73 14.06 -3.53
N LEU A 271 -23.04 15.20 -3.47
CA LEU A 271 -21.60 15.22 -3.20
C LEU A 271 -21.27 14.67 -1.81
N ASP A 272 -22.10 14.96 -0.80
CA ASP A 272 -21.91 14.46 0.57
C ASP A 272 -22.05 12.94 0.64
N TYR A 273 -23.01 12.37 -0.11
CA TYR A 273 -23.15 10.92 -0.21
C TYR A 273 -21.91 10.31 -0.85
N LEU A 274 -21.41 10.85 -1.97
CA LEU A 274 -20.16 10.39 -2.59
C LEU A 274 -19.00 10.42 -1.59
N ASP A 275 -18.88 11.51 -0.86
CA ASP A 275 -17.84 11.75 0.15
C ASP A 275 -17.94 10.79 1.35
N SER A 276 -19.12 10.22 1.61
CA SER A 276 -19.33 9.22 2.66
C SER A 276 -18.87 7.81 2.27
N VAL A 277 -18.66 7.56 0.97
CA VAL A 277 -18.26 6.25 0.42
C VAL A 277 -16.97 6.30 -0.41
N THR A 278 -16.28 7.45 -0.43
CA THR A 278 -15.02 7.64 -1.17
C THR A 278 -13.94 8.34 -0.37
N LYS A 279 -12.69 8.24 -0.85
CA LYS A 279 -11.51 8.92 -0.31
C LYS A 279 -11.36 10.31 -0.97
N LYS A 280 -11.72 11.37 -0.24
CA LYS A 280 -11.85 12.74 -0.79
C LYS A 280 -10.58 13.31 -1.42
N ASP A 281 -9.41 12.86 -0.97
CA ASP A 281 -8.12 13.37 -1.41
C ASP A 281 -7.68 12.86 -2.80
N PHE A 282 -8.44 11.94 -3.39
CA PHE A 282 -8.18 11.43 -4.73
C PHE A 282 -8.60 12.44 -5.80
N LYS A 283 -7.81 12.52 -6.88
CA LYS A 283 -8.11 13.38 -8.04
C LYS A 283 -9.46 13.06 -8.69
N ASN A 284 -9.96 11.84 -8.52
CA ASN A 284 -11.26 11.38 -9.02
C ASN A 284 -12.41 12.28 -8.56
N ARG A 285 -12.34 12.80 -7.33
CA ARG A 285 -13.37 13.69 -6.78
C ARG A 285 -13.54 14.97 -7.60
N ALA A 286 -12.44 15.67 -7.87
CA ALA A 286 -12.46 16.90 -8.66
C ALA A 286 -12.91 16.65 -10.11
N LYS A 287 -12.44 15.55 -10.72
CA LYS A 287 -12.87 15.16 -12.07
C LYS A 287 -14.38 14.87 -12.13
N ALA A 288 -14.92 14.17 -11.13
CA ALA A 288 -16.34 13.87 -11.06
C ALA A 288 -17.18 15.14 -10.96
N ILE A 289 -16.79 16.11 -10.12
CA ILE A 289 -17.45 17.42 -10.01
C ILE A 289 -17.44 18.15 -11.36
N ASN A 290 -16.28 18.24 -12.01
CA ASN A 290 -16.15 18.90 -13.32
C ASN A 290 -17.04 18.25 -14.40
N LEU A 291 -17.21 16.92 -14.37
CA LEU A 291 -18.10 16.21 -15.30
C LEU A 291 -19.57 16.58 -15.09
N VAL A 292 -20.00 16.75 -13.83
CA VAL A 292 -21.37 17.17 -13.49
C VAL A 292 -21.61 18.62 -13.90
N GLU A 293 -20.66 19.51 -13.65
CA GLU A 293 -20.76 20.93 -14.00
C GLU A 293 -20.85 21.14 -15.52
N ARG A 294 -20.01 20.47 -16.31
CA ARG A 294 -20.03 20.55 -17.79
C ARG A 294 -21.31 20.05 -18.43
N LYS A 295 -22.08 19.20 -17.75
CA LYS A 295 -23.37 18.71 -18.23
C LYS A 295 -24.51 19.69 -17.93
N ARG A 296 -24.30 20.60 -16.98
CA ARG A 296 -25.27 21.62 -16.57
C ARG A 296 -25.06 22.96 -17.29
N SER A 297 -23.87 23.21 -17.81
CA SER A 297 -23.54 24.30 -18.75
C SER A 297 -24.01 23.99 -20.15
#